data_AF-R1G170-F1
#
_entry.id   AF-R1G170-F1
#
_cell.length_a   1.000
_cell.length_b   1.000
_cell.length_c   1.000
_cell.angle_alpha   90.00
_cell.angle_beta   90.00
_cell.angle_gamma   90.00
#
_symmetry.space_group_name_H-M   'P 1'
#
loop_
_entity.id
_entity.type
_entity.pdbx_description
1 polymer ?
#
loop_
_entity_poly.entity_id
_entity_poly.type
_entity_poly.pdbx_seq_one_letter_code
_entity_poly.pdbx_strand_id
1 'polypeptide(L)' 'MTDTLPGTGIDGPPLSYPDTTVAALVLAQAQRTPDAPAVRQGTTELTYAELVAAAWGVAAALRERGAGPETR' A
#
# COMPACT_ATOMS: atom_id res chain seq x y z
N MET A 1 34.93 -7.65 -17.69
CA MET A 1 34.94 -6.23 -17.28
C MET A 1 33.50 -5.77 -17.29
N THR A 2 32.74 -6.22 -16.30
CA THR A 2 31.30 -5.97 -16.18
C THR A 2 31.16 -4.93 -15.08
N ASP A 3 30.82 -3.71 -15.48
CA ASP A 3 30.61 -2.58 -14.60
C ASP A 3 29.37 -2.87 -13.74
N THR A 4 29.59 -3.17 -12.46
CA THR A 4 28.55 -3.24 -11.44
C THR A 4 28.13 -1.81 -11.13
N LEU A 5 26.94 -1.42 -11.57
CA LEU A 5 26.29 -0.21 -11.04
C LEU A 5 26.27 -0.33 -9.51
N PRO A 6 26.92 0.57 -8.75
CA PRO A 6 26.82 0.55 -7.31
C PRO A 6 25.35 0.81 -6.96
N GLY A 7 24.74 -0.16 -6.27
CA GLY A 7 23.41 -0.01 -5.72
C GLY A 7 23.35 1.28 -4.92
N THR A 8 22.61 2.25 -5.46
CA THR A 8 22.38 3.57 -4.88
C THR A 8 21.97 3.40 -3.42
N GLY A 9 22.85 3.83 -2.53
CA GLY A 9 22.60 3.86 -1.10
C GLY A 9 21.31 4.63 -0.85
N ILE A 10 20.41 3.98 -0.11
CA ILE A 10 19.32 4.63 0.63
C ILE A 10 19.86 5.46 1.82
N ASP A 11 21.15 5.85 1.78
CA ASP A 11 21.89 6.64 2.77
C ASP A 11 21.53 8.14 2.71
N GLY A 12 20.25 8.44 2.49
CA GLY A 12 19.70 9.76 2.74
C GLY A 12 19.62 10.02 4.26
N PRO A 13 19.56 11.28 4.70
CA PRO A 13 19.30 11.59 6.10
C PRO A 13 18.00 10.88 6.54
N PRO A 14 17.91 10.40 7.80
CA PRO A 14 16.73 9.68 8.27
C PRO A 14 15.50 10.57 8.12
N LEU A 15 14.59 10.15 7.23
CA LEU A 15 13.30 10.81 7.08
C LEU A 15 12.45 10.44 8.30
N SER A 16 11.85 11.45 8.94
CA SER A 16 10.84 11.21 9.95
C SER A 16 9.58 10.69 9.28
N TYR A 17 9.12 9.51 9.70
CA TYR A 17 7.87 8.94 9.24
C TYR A 17 6.73 9.40 10.14
N PRO A 18 5.52 9.61 9.58
CA PRO A 18 4.35 9.89 10.40
C PRO A 18 4.05 8.70 11.32
N ASP A 19 3.64 8.99 12.55
CA ASP A 19 3.23 7.98 13.54
C ASP A 19 1.83 7.44 13.19
N THR A 20 1.78 6.64 12.12
CA THR A 20 0.55 6.06 11.57
C THR A 20 0.85 4.81 10.76
N THR A 21 -0.18 4.08 10.36
CA THR A 21 -0.03 2.89 9.53
C THR A 21 -0.07 3.22 8.05
N VAL A 22 0.60 2.40 7.23
CA VAL A 22 0.48 2.48 5.75
C VAL A 22 -0.98 2.39 5.31
N ALA A 23 -1.77 1.51 5.94
CA ALA A 23 -3.19 1.39 5.67
C ALA A 23 -3.95 2.71 5.92
N ALA A 24 -3.65 3.41 7.02
CA ALA A 24 -4.24 4.71 7.31
C ALA A 24 -3.86 5.78 6.29
N LEU A 25 -2.61 5.79 5.80
CA LEU A 25 -2.17 6.71 4.74
C LEU A 25 -2.93 6.47 3.42
N VAL A 26 -3.16 5.20 3.06
CA VAL A 26 -3.93 4.84 1.85
C VAL A 26 -5.39 5.28 2.00
N LEU A 27 -6.01 5.04 3.17
CA LEU A 27 -7.38 5.49 3.44
C LEU A 27 -7.52 7.01 3.41
N ALA A 28 -6.52 7.74 3.92
CA ALA A 28 -6.50 9.20 3.84
C ALA A 28 -6.39 9.69 2.39
N GLN A 29 -5.58 9.01 1.57
CA GLN A 29 -5.49 9.34 0.14
C GLN A 29 -6.81 9.04 -0.60
N ALA A 30 -7.46 7.92 -0.28
CA ALA A 30 -8.75 7.56 -0.87
C ALA A 30 -9.87 8.57 -0.54
N GLN A 31 -9.83 9.18 0.64
CA GLN A 31 -10.75 10.27 0.97
C GLN A 31 -10.46 11.55 0.19
N ARG A 32 -9.18 11.85 -0.07
CA ARG A 32 -8.78 13.06 -0.82
C ARG A 32 -9.04 12.94 -2.31
N THR A 33 -8.77 11.77 -2.90
CA THR A 33 -8.83 11.55 -4.35
C THR A 33 -9.41 10.17 -4.65
N PRO A 34 -10.72 9.96 -4.41
CA PRO A 34 -11.35 8.65 -4.53
C PRO A 34 -11.25 8.08 -5.95
N ASP A 35 -11.47 8.93 -6.95
CA ASP A 35 -11.51 8.55 -8.37
C ASP A 35 -10.13 8.53 -9.04
N ALA A 36 -9.06 8.85 -8.30
CA ALA A 36 -7.71 8.82 -8.86
C ALA A 36 -7.19 7.38 -8.98
N PRO A 37 -6.41 7.06 -10.03
CA PRO A 37 -5.84 5.74 -10.20
C PRO A 37 -4.85 5.41 -9.09
N ALA A 38 -5.09 4.31 -8.37
CA ALA A 38 -4.25 3.82 -7.27
C ALA A 38 -3.35 2.66 -7.70
N VAL A 39 -3.87 1.72 -8.49
CA VAL A 39 -3.14 0.53 -8.95
C VAL A 39 -3.39 0.31 -10.42
N ARG A 40 -2.33 0.00 -11.16
CA ARG A 40 -2.39 -0.41 -12.57
C ARG A 40 -1.72 -1.75 -12.75
N GLN A 41 -2.42 -2.70 -13.35
CA GLN A 41 -1.89 -4.00 -13.75
C GLN A 41 -2.32 -4.30 -15.18
N GLY A 42 -1.39 -4.14 -16.13
CA GLY A 42 -1.70 -4.27 -17.56
C GLY A 42 -2.77 -3.26 -17.96
N THR A 43 -3.91 -3.76 -18.45
CA THR A 43 -5.08 -2.94 -18.84
C THR A 43 -6.06 -2.69 -17.69
N THR A 44 -5.86 -3.32 -16.53
CA THR A 44 -6.72 -3.12 -15.37
C THR A 44 -6.20 -1.95 -14.54
N GLU A 45 -7.10 -1.04 -14.20
CA GLU A 45 -6.84 0.09 -13.31
C GLU A 45 -7.87 0.05 -12.18
N LEU A 46 -7.41 0.23 -10.95
CA LEU A 46 -8.27 0.46 -9.80
C LEU A 46 -8.03 1.87 -9.27
N THR A 47 -9.12 2.56 -9.03
CA THR A 47 -9.13 3.81 -8.29
C THR A 47 -8.85 3.57 -6.81
N TYR A 48 -8.54 4.63 -6.06
CA TYR A 48 -8.38 4.52 -4.61
C TYR A 48 -9.66 4.02 -3.90
N ALA A 49 -10.84 4.45 -4.36
CA ALA A 49 -12.10 3.99 -3.81
C ALA A 49 -12.31 2.48 -4.03
N GLU A 50 -12.06 1.99 -5.24
CA GLU A 50 -12.18 0.57 -5.59
C GLU A 50 -11.17 -0.30 -4.85
N LEU A 51 -9.92 0.17 -4.74
CA LEU A 51 -8.87 -0.51 -3.98
C LEU A 51 -9.29 -0.70 -2.51
N VAL A 52 -9.80 0.35 -1.87
CA VAL A 52 -10.23 0.30 -0.47
C VAL A 52 -11.43 -0.63 -0.31
N ALA A 53 -12.41 -0.56 -1.21
CA ALA A 53 -13.57 -1.46 -1.19
C ALA A 53 -13.17 -2.94 -1.31
N ALA A 54 -12.27 -3.27 -2.25
CA ALA A 54 -11.75 -4.62 -2.41
C ALA A 54 -10.96 -5.07 -1.16
N ALA A 55 -10.14 -4.20 -0.59
CA ALA A 55 -9.38 -4.49 0.62
C ALA A 55 -10.28 -4.80 1.83
N TRP A 56 -11.41 -4.11 1.98
CA TRP A 56 -12.39 -4.42 3.03
C TRP A 56 -12.98 -5.82 2.89
N GLY A 57 -13.30 -6.24 1.66
CA GLY A 57 -13.80 -7.59 1.39
C GLY A 57 -12.78 -8.66 1.78
N VAL A 58 -11.51 -8.47 1.42
CA VAL A 58 -10.42 -9.37 1.81
C VAL A 58 -10.23 -9.38 3.33
N ALA A 59 -10.23 -8.21 3.97
CA ALA A 59 -10.06 -8.09 5.42
C ALA A 59 -11.19 -8.80 6.20
N ALA A 60 -12.44 -8.70 5.73
CA ALA A 60 -13.56 -9.41 6.32
C ALA A 60 -13.36 -10.93 6.23
N ALA A 61 -13.04 -11.44 5.04
CA ALA A 61 -12.81 -12.88 4.83
C ALA A 61 -11.62 -13.40 5.66
N LEU A 62 -10.55 -12.61 5.83
CA LEU A 62 -9.42 -12.99 6.67
C LEU A 62 -9.79 -13.06 8.16
N ARG A 63 -10.58 -12.10 8.65
CA ARG A 63 -11.08 -12.10 10.03
C ARG A 63 -11.96 -13.32 10.31
N GLU A 64 -12.84 -13.68 9.38
CA GLU A 64 -13.67 -14.89 9.47
C GLU A 64 -12.83 -16.16 9.56
N ARG A 65 -11.64 -16.16 8.93
CA ARG A 65 -10.67 -17.26 8.98
C ARG A 65 -9.76 -17.24 10.22
N GLY A 66 -10.00 -16.31 11.16
CA GLY A 66 -9.26 -16.20 12.41
C GLY A 66 -7.98 -15.36 12.34
N ALA A 67 -7.78 -14.57 11.28
CA ALA A 67 -6.64 -13.67 11.21
C ALA A 67 -6.77 -12.53 12.24
N GLY A 68 -5.76 -12.38 13.09
CA GLY A 68 -5.60 -11.28 14.04
C GLY A 68 -4.19 -10.67 13.97
N PRO A 69 -3.92 -9.63 14.76
CA PRO A 69 -2.57 -9.08 14.92
C PRO A 69 -1.58 -10.21 15.26
N GLU A 70 -0.41 -10.19 14.61
CA GLU A 70 0.67 -11.17 14.81
C GLU A 70 0.31 -12.64 14.49
N THR A 71 -0.86 -12.88 13.89
CA THR A 71 -1.25 -14.19 13.41
C THR A 71 -0.76 -14.37 11.98
N ARG A 72 -0.14 -15.52 11.69
CA ARG A 72 0.43 -15.85 10.38
C ARG A 72 -0.51 -16.69 9.53
#